data_AF-A0AA86MEM7-F1
#
_entry.id   AF-A0AA86MEM7-F1
#
_cell.length_a   1.000
_cell.length_b   1.000
_cell.length_c   1.000
_cell.angle_alpha   90.00
_cell.angle_beta   90.00
_cell.angle_gamma   90.00
#
_symmetry.space_group_name_H-M   'P 1'
#
loop_
_entity.id
_entity.type
_entity.pdbx_description
1 polymer ?
#
loop_
_entity_poly.entity_id
_entity_poly.type
_entity_poly.pdbx_seq_one_letter_code
_entity_poly.pdbx_strand_id
1 'polypeptide(L)'
;MKYVNAFVLMILLASLSIDAHAFGSMGGMGGGGAVAVQSTPLAGKVVETFNSGGYTYLSLERDGKTVWAAIPETSLEVGREVTLKPGMEMQQFFSKALNRTFDSIYFSEGMATQAASTKGKSSAGSKGGVVTPAEKIAVEKAAGANGFTVAELHGNREKLDGKTISVRAKVTKVSAGIMGKNWLHLQDGSGDSAKGSHDLTVTTQDLPALGEVVTITGTLRKDKDFGGGYRYDAIVEDGTVSH
;
A
#
# COMPACT_ATOMS: atom_id res chain seq x y z
N MET A 1 34.07 39.38 4.54
CA MET A 1 33.32 40.64 4.28
C MET A 1 32.93 40.66 2.81
N LYS A 2 31.62 40.76 2.51
CA LYS A 2 30.90 41.47 1.41
C LYS A 2 31.63 41.51 0.04
N TYR A 3 31.03 41.06 -1.08
CA TYR A 3 29.94 41.74 -1.76
C TYR A 3 29.07 40.80 -2.60
N VAL A 4 27.77 41.14 -2.60
CA VAL A 4 26.64 40.55 -3.30
C VAL A 4 26.61 41.06 -4.74
N ASN A 5 26.38 40.16 -5.71
CA ASN A 5 26.26 40.52 -7.11
C ASN A 5 24.81 40.92 -7.41
N ALA A 6 24.62 42.19 -7.73
CA ALA A 6 23.38 42.77 -8.21
C ALA A 6 23.21 42.49 -9.70
N PHE A 7 22.04 42.00 -10.12
CA PHE A 7 21.56 42.17 -11.48
C PHE A 7 20.10 42.60 -11.43
N VAL A 8 19.93 43.92 -11.50
CA VAL A 8 18.68 44.61 -11.78
C VAL A 8 18.53 44.61 -13.29
N LEU A 9 17.43 44.07 -13.82
CA LEU A 9 16.93 44.49 -15.13
C LEU A 9 15.41 44.68 -15.04
N MET A 10 15.06 45.96 -15.11
CA MET A 10 13.73 46.55 -15.06
C MET A 10 13.26 46.76 -16.50
N ILE A 11 12.13 46.20 -16.92
CA ILE A 11 11.45 46.62 -18.16
C ILE A 11 9.93 46.72 -17.93
N LEU A 12 9.50 47.98 -17.90
CA LEU A 12 8.27 48.64 -18.35
C LEU A 12 6.87 48.04 -18.11
N LEU A 13 6.06 48.85 -17.39
CA LEU A 13 4.61 48.93 -17.46
C LEU A 13 4.12 49.40 -18.84
N ALA A 14 2.99 48.84 -19.28
CA ALA A 14 1.99 49.56 -20.08
C ALA A 14 0.59 49.18 -19.60
N SER A 15 -0.08 50.12 -18.96
CA SER A 15 -1.50 50.07 -18.62
C SER A 15 -2.32 50.61 -19.79
N LEU A 16 -3.36 49.90 -20.22
CA LEU A 16 -4.53 50.51 -20.84
C LEU A 16 -5.80 49.89 -20.25
N SER A 17 -6.56 50.72 -19.54
CA SER A 17 -7.96 50.50 -19.19
C SER A 17 -8.82 50.94 -20.38
N ILE A 18 -9.82 50.12 -20.76
CA ILE A 18 -11.00 50.58 -21.48
C ILE A 18 -12.22 50.09 -20.70
N ASP A 19 -12.96 51.08 -20.20
CA ASP A 19 -14.29 50.96 -19.64
C ASP A 19 -15.31 51.17 -20.77
N ALA A 20 -16.31 50.30 -20.90
CA ALA A 20 -17.53 50.58 -21.65
C ALA A 20 -18.65 49.63 -21.27
N HIS A 21 -19.61 50.16 -20.52
CA HIS A 21 -20.95 49.61 -20.33
C HIS A 21 -21.71 49.46 -21.65
N ALA A 22 -22.34 48.30 -21.85
CA ALA A 22 -23.51 48.17 -22.71
C ALA A 22 -24.50 47.17 -22.08
N PHE A 23 -25.66 47.70 -21.72
CA PHE A 23 -26.86 47.02 -21.25
C PHE A 23 -27.60 46.43 -22.47
N GLY A 24 -27.91 45.14 -22.44
CA GLY A 24 -28.67 44.44 -23.49
C GLY A 24 -29.23 43.12 -22.99
N SER A 25 -30.53 43.12 -22.68
CA SER A 25 -31.35 41.98 -22.25
C SER A 25 -31.62 41.00 -23.40
N MET A 26 -31.32 39.72 -23.21
CA MET A 26 -31.96 38.56 -23.88
C MET A 26 -31.52 37.30 -23.10
N GLY A 27 -32.43 36.59 -22.42
CA GLY A 27 -33.05 35.39 -22.98
C GLY A 27 -32.26 34.14 -22.58
N GLY A 28 -32.86 33.30 -21.74
CA GLY A 28 -32.21 32.17 -21.08
C GLY A 28 -31.55 31.14 -22.00
N MET A 29 -30.57 30.43 -21.46
CA MET A 29 -30.38 28.99 -21.61
C MET A 29 -29.17 28.55 -20.76
N GLY A 30 -29.40 27.55 -19.92
CA GLY A 30 -28.53 26.40 -19.68
C GLY A 30 -27.01 26.59 -19.53
N GLY A 31 -26.51 26.14 -18.38
CA GLY A 31 -25.14 25.64 -18.30
C GLY A 31 -24.37 26.22 -17.15
N GLY A 32 -24.67 25.78 -15.93
CA GLY A 32 -23.64 25.72 -14.90
C GLY A 32 -22.49 24.92 -15.48
N GLY A 33 -21.38 25.59 -15.76
CA GLY A 33 -20.11 24.98 -16.11
C GLY A 33 -19.57 24.25 -14.89
N ALA A 34 -20.19 23.12 -14.55
CA ALA A 34 -19.48 22.07 -13.86
C ALA A 34 -18.30 21.72 -14.76
N VAL A 35 -17.11 22.06 -14.29
CA VAL A 35 -15.86 21.54 -14.84
C VAL A 35 -16.03 20.03 -14.80
N ALA A 36 -16.33 19.43 -15.95
CA ALA A 36 -16.38 17.99 -16.07
C ALA A 36 -14.97 17.51 -15.80
N VAL A 37 -14.73 17.09 -14.55
CA VAL A 37 -13.50 16.43 -14.15
C VAL A 37 -13.47 15.16 -15.00
N GLN A 38 -12.68 15.20 -16.08
CA GLN A 38 -12.48 14.10 -17.01
C GLN A 38 -12.03 12.91 -16.19
N SER A 39 -13.00 12.06 -15.84
CA SER A 39 -12.84 10.98 -14.91
C SER A 39 -12.24 9.83 -15.72
N THR A 40 -10.97 9.97 -16.07
CA THR A 40 -10.27 8.96 -16.86
C THR A 40 -10.11 7.73 -15.95
N PRO A 41 -10.57 6.54 -16.39
CA PRO A 41 -10.30 5.33 -15.64
C PRO A 41 -8.78 5.18 -15.49
N LEU A 42 -8.33 5.09 -14.24
CA LEU A 42 -6.91 5.02 -13.94
C LEU A 42 -6.47 3.57 -14.12
N ALA A 43 -5.94 3.26 -15.29
CA ALA A 43 -5.37 1.95 -15.61
C ALA A 43 -3.85 1.98 -15.49
N GLY A 44 -3.27 0.91 -14.97
CA GLY A 44 -1.83 0.73 -14.92
C GLY A 44 -1.44 -0.63 -14.35
N LYS A 45 -0.15 -0.93 -14.47
CA LYS A 45 0.44 -2.10 -13.83
C LYS A 45 0.69 -1.78 -12.36
N VAL A 46 0.18 -2.61 -11.46
CA VAL A 46 0.49 -2.49 -10.03
C VAL A 46 1.98 -2.77 -9.85
N VAL A 47 2.75 -1.75 -9.50
CA VAL A 47 4.16 -1.90 -9.13
C VAL A 47 4.33 -1.99 -7.61
N GLU A 48 3.38 -1.47 -6.85
CA GLU A 48 3.37 -1.54 -5.39
C GLU A 48 1.92 -1.57 -4.88
N THR A 49 1.65 -2.32 -3.81
CA THR A 49 0.35 -2.30 -3.15
C THR A 49 0.47 -2.63 -1.67
N PHE A 50 -0.31 -1.96 -0.82
CA PHE A 50 -0.41 -2.28 0.59
C PHE A 50 -1.69 -1.75 1.22
N ASN A 51 -2.17 -2.46 2.24
CA ASN A 51 -3.36 -2.06 3.00
C ASN A 51 -2.95 -1.25 4.24
N SER A 52 -3.61 -0.11 4.46
CA SER A 52 -3.46 0.72 5.66
C SER A 52 -4.71 1.56 5.90
N GLY A 53 -5.14 1.69 7.16
CA GLY A 53 -6.28 2.54 7.53
C GLY A 53 -7.62 2.22 6.85
N GLY A 54 -7.85 0.96 6.47
CA GLY A 54 -9.06 0.52 5.75
C GLY A 54 -9.05 0.77 4.23
N TYR A 55 -7.90 1.20 3.69
CA TYR A 55 -7.70 1.41 2.26
C TYR A 55 -6.52 0.59 1.76
N THR A 56 -6.59 0.18 0.50
CA THR A 56 -5.46 -0.37 -0.26
C THR A 56 -4.86 0.75 -1.09
N TYR A 57 -3.62 1.08 -0.78
CA TYR A 57 -2.81 2.01 -1.54
C TYR A 57 -2.11 1.23 -2.65
N LEU A 58 -2.12 1.80 -3.85
CA LEU A 58 -1.63 1.20 -5.08
C LEU A 58 -0.70 2.20 -5.74
N SER A 59 0.46 1.73 -6.14
CA SER A 59 1.35 2.43 -7.05
C SER A 59 1.17 1.79 -8.43
N LEU A 60 0.68 2.58 -9.37
CA LEU A 60 0.40 2.16 -10.74
C LEU A 60 1.45 2.78 -11.66
N GLU A 61 2.11 1.94 -12.45
CA GLU A 61 2.95 2.41 -13.54
C GLU A 61 2.11 2.53 -14.81
N ARG A 62 2.15 3.72 -15.42
CA ARG A 62 1.49 4.02 -16.68
C ARG A 62 2.38 4.95 -17.50
N ASP A 63 2.68 4.56 -18.74
CA ASP A 63 3.47 5.38 -19.68
C ASP A 63 4.81 5.88 -19.09
N GLY A 64 5.46 5.06 -18.26
CA GLY A 64 6.71 5.40 -17.55
C GLY A 64 6.56 6.38 -16.39
N LYS A 65 5.32 6.68 -15.97
CA LYS A 65 5.01 7.52 -14.80
C LYS A 65 4.35 6.69 -13.71
N THR A 66 4.73 6.96 -12.48
CA THR A 66 4.16 6.33 -11.29
C THR A 66 3.00 7.17 -10.76
N VAL A 67 1.83 6.56 -10.61
CA VAL A 67 0.61 7.19 -10.08
C VAL A 67 0.16 6.44 -8.84
N TRP A 68 -0.03 7.16 -7.75
CA TRP A 68 -0.58 6.59 -6.52
C TRP A 68 -2.10 6.62 -6.55
N ALA A 69 -2.73 5.54 -6.09
CA ALA A 69 -4.17 5.45 -5.91
C ALA A 69 -4.51 4.80 -4.57
N ALA A 70 -5.62 5.17 -3.96
CA ALA A 70 -6.18 4.52 -2.78
C ALA A 70 -7.58 4.01 -3.13
N ILE A 71 -7.84 2.75 -2.84
CA ILE A 71 -9.15 2.11 -3.00
C ILE A 71 -9.62 1.52 -1.68
N PRO A 72 -10.92 1.23 -1.48
CA PRO A 72 -11.38 0.44 -0.35
C PRO A 72 -10.58 -0.87 -0.26
N GLU A 73 -10.31 -1.33 0.96
CA GLU A 73 -9.47 -2.50 1.23
C GLU A 73 -9.79 -3.67 0.28
N THR A 74 -8.85 -3.99 -0.60
CA THR A 74 -8.98 -4.99 -1.66
C THR A 74 -7.68 -5.77 -1.76
N SER A 75 -7.78 -7.10 -1.81
CA SER A 75 -6.62 -7.95 -2.03
C SER A 75 -6.16 -7.84 -3.49
N LEU A 76 -4.96 -7.30 -3.72
CA LEU A 76 -4.36 -7.11 -5.03
C LEU A 76 -2.92 -7.62 -5.03
N GLU A 77 -2.50 -8.17 -6.17
CA GLU A 77 -1.16 -8.71 -6.38
C GLU A 77 -0.30 -7.69 -7.14
N VAL A 78 0.97 -7.56 -6.74
CA VAL A 78 1.97 -6.78 -7.48
C VAL A 78 2.22 -7.44 -8.83
N GLY A 79 2.35 -6.63 -9.87
CA GLY A 79 2.54 -7.06 -11.26
C GLY A 79 1.25 -7.22 -12.04
N ARG A 80 0.08 -7.19 -11.38
CA ARG A 80 -1.23 -7.27 -12.03
C ARG A 80 -1.57 -5.96 -12.72
N GLU A 81 -2.09 -6.04 -13.94
CA GLU A 81 -2.68 -4.90 -14.61
C GLU A 81 -4.10 -4.66 -14.08
N VAL A 82 -4.35 -3.48 -13.53
CA VAL A 82 -5.64 -3.12 -12.94
C VAL A 82 -6.18 -1.85 -13.58
N THR A 83 -7.49 -1.81 -13.77
CA THR A 83 -8.20 -0.59 -14.14
C THR A 83 -9.02 -0.16 -12.94
N LEU A 84 -8.75 1.04 -12.43
CA LEU A 84 -9.52 1.65 -11.36
C LEU A 84 -10.69 2.44 -11.93
N LYS A 85 -11.80 2.46 -11.19
CA LYS A 85 -12.88 3.40 -11.46
C LYS A 85 -12.34 4.82 -11.38
N PRO A 86 -12.96 5.77 -12.09
CA PRO A 86 -12.56 7.15 -11.94
C PRO A 86 -12.64 7.57 -10.48
N GLY A 87 -11.56 8.19 -10.02
CA GLY A 87 -11.40 8.62 -8.64
C GLY A 87 -11.19 10.13 -8.55
N MET A 88 -11.17 10.64 -7.32
CA MET A 88 -10.79 12.01 -7.04
C MET A 88 -9.28 12.09 -6.82
N GLU A 89 -8.61 12.95 -7.58
CA GLU A 89 -7.22 13.29 -7.32
C GLU A 89 -7.11 14.19 -6.09
N MET A 90 -6.29 13.79 -5.13
CA MET A 90 -5.90 14.61 -3.99
C MET A 90 -4.42 14.94 -4.10
N GLN A 91 -4.11 16.22 -4.16
CA GLN A 91 -2.73 16.71 -4.14
C GLN A 91 -2.30 17.04 -2.71
N GLN A 92 -1.00 16.91 -2.42
CA GLN A 92 -0.41 17.18 -1.10
C GLN A 92 -1.12 16.44 0.04
N PHE A 93 -1.56 15.21 -0.23
CA PHE A 93 -2.30 14.41 0.74
C PHE A 93 -1.35 13.81 1.77
N PHE A 94 -1.52 14.19 3.03
CA PHE A 94 -0.82 13.55 4.15
C PHE A 94 -1.61 12.34 4.66
N SER A 95 -1.11 11.14 4.41
CA SER A 95 -1.66 9.91 4.99
C SER A 95 -1.16 9.75 6.42
N LYS A 96 -2.06 9.93 7.40
CA LYS A 96 -1.78 9.64 8.81
C LYS A 96 -1.41 8.17 9.05
N ALA A 97 -2.00 7.27 8.28
CA ALA A 97 -1.80 5.83 8.42
C ALA A 97 -0.44 5.36 7.90
N LEU A 98 0.19 6.16 7.02
CA LEU A 98 1.51 5.87 6.44
C LEU A 98 2.60 6.82 6.92
N ASN A 99 2.20 7.86 7.68
CA ASN A 99 3.04 8.98 8.05
C ASN A 99 3.81 9.56 6.85
N ARG A 100 3.15 9.65 5.69
CA ARG A 100 3.73 10.03 4.39
C ARG A 100 2.85 11.06 3.69
N THR A 101 3.49 12.03 3.06
CA THR A 101 2.84 12.97 2.13
C THR A 101 2.95 12.44 0.71
N PHE A 102 1.84 12.47 -0.02
CA PHE A 102 1.76 12.18 -1.44
C PHE A 102 1.59 13.50 -2.20
N ASP A 103 2.44 13.76 -3.18
CA ASP A 103 2.29 14.94 -4.04
C ASP A 103 0.97 14.89 -4.81
N SER A 104 0.59 13.69 -5.27
CA SER A 104 -0.73 13.38 -5.83
C SER A 104 -1.09 11.91 -5.56
N ILE A 105 -2.34 11.68 -5.16
CA ILE A 105 -2.94 10.34 -4.96
C ILE A 105 -4.41 10.35 -5.43
N TYR A 106 -4.83 9.30 -6.13
CA TYR A 106 -6.19 9.14 -6.62
C TYR A 106 -7.03 8.27 -5.69
N PHE A 107 -8.03 8.85 -5.04
CA PHE A 107 -9.03 8.10 -4.28
C PHE A 107 -10.10 7.56 -5.22
N SER A 108 -10.07 6.26 -5.47
CA SER A 108 -11.03 5.58 -6.35
C SER A 108 -11.95 4.69 -5.53
N GLU A 109 -13.21 4.53 -5.98
CA GLU A 109 -14.20 3.66 -5.33
C GLU A 109 -13.93 2.15 -5.55
N GLY A 110 -12.81 1.80 -6.18
CA GLY A 110 -12.39 0.42 -6.41
C GLY A 110 -12.06 0.15 -7.88
N MET A 111 -11.82 -1.12 -8.20
CA MET A 111 -11.54 -1.51 -9.58
C MET A 111 -12.75 -1.32 -10.49
N ALA A 112 -12.51 -0.77 -11.68
CA ALA A 112 -13.44 -0.84 -12.79
C ALA A 112 -13.41 -2.26 -13.33
N THR A 113 -14.36 -3.08 -12.90
CA THR A 113 -14.55 -4.41 -13.44
C THR A 113 -14.85 -4.31 -14.95
N GLN A 114 -13.87 -4.65 -15.80
CA GLN A 114 -14.26 -5.32 -17.04
C GLN A 114 -14.92 -6.62 -16.63
N ALA A 115 -16.17 -6.80 -17.04
CA ALA A 115 -16.97 -7.96 -16.74
C ALA A 115 -16.29 -9.24 -17.28
N ALA A 116 -15.46 -9.88 -16.45
CA ALA A 116 -15.27 -11.32 -16.53
C ALA A 116 -16.56 -11.94 -15.97
N SER A 117 -17.41 -12.32 -16.92
CA SER A 117 -18.62 -13.07 -16.69
C SER A 117 -18.29 -14.42 -16.06
N THR A 118 -18.47 -14.53 -14.74
CA THR A 118 -18.84 -15.81 -14.12
C THR A 118 -20.19 -15.62 -13.44
N LYS A 119 -21.23 -16.02 -14.19
CA LYS A 119 -22.58 -16.29 -13.69
C LYS A 119 -22.48 -17.04 -12.36
N GLY A 120 -22.95 -16.42 -11.29
CA GLY A 120 -22.88 -17.02 -9.96
C GLY A 120 -23.70 -16.30 -8.89
N LYS A 121 -24.95 -15.94 -9.23
CA LYS A 121 -26.08 -15.61 -8.34
C LYS A 121 -25.90 -14.46 -7.33
N SER A 122 -26.74 -13.46 -7.56
CA SER A 122 -27.13 -12.36 -6.68
C SER A 122 -27.44 -12.79 -5.24
N SER A 123 -27.07 -11.97 -4.27
CA SER A 123 -28.02 -11.52 -3.25
C SER A 123 -27.67 -10.12 -2.77
N ALA A 124 -28.71 -9.30 -2.68
CA ALA A 124 -28.76 -8.06 -1.94
C ALA A 124 -28.50 -8.30 -0.44
N GLY A 125 -28.15 -7.22 0.26
CA GLY A 125 -28.42 -7.10 1.69
C GLY A 125 -27.17 -7.01 2.56
N SER A 126 -27.06 -5.87 3.23
CA SER A 126 -26.18 -5.60 4.36
C SER A 126 -26.28 -6.67 5.45
N LYS A 127 -25.16 -6.87 6.15
CA LYS A 127 -24.89 -7.72 7.34
C LYS A 127 -24.21 -9.05 7.03
N GLY A 128 -23.07 -9.23 7.68
CA GLY A 128 -22.32 -10.48 7.72
C GLY A 128 -21.12 -10.43 6.79
N GLY A 129 -20.00 -9.93 7.30
CA GLY A 129 -18.70 -10.27 6.72
C GLY A 129 -18.57 -11.78 6.78
N VAL A 130 -18.77 -12.43 5.64
CA VAL A 130 -18.37 -13.81 5.46
C VAL A 130 -16.86 -13.75 5.39
N VAL A 131 -16.23 -13.94 6.56
CA VAL A 131 -14.92 -14.57 6.64
C VAL A 131 -14.95 -15.73 5.65
N THR A 132 -14.25 -15.60 4.54
CA THR A 132 -13.75 -16.74 3.80
C THR A 132 -13.22 -17.71 4.85
N PRO A 133 -13.71 -18.98 4.90
CA PRO A 133 -13.16 -19.96 5.82
C PRO A 133 -11.66 -19.88 5.70
N ALA A 134 -10.99 -19.52 6.79
CA ALA A 134 -9.55 -19.45 6.86
C ALA A 134 -9.05 -20.77 6.26
N GLU A 135 -8.47 -20.71 5.07
CA GLU A 135 -7.68 -21.82 4.56
C GLU A 135 -6.70 -22.09 5.69
N LYS A 136 -6.85 -23.24 6.33
CA LYS A 136 -6.15 -23.54 7.57
C LYS A 136 -4.68 -23.68 7.19
N ILE A 137 -3.95 -22.58 7.22
CA ILE A 137 -2.51 -22.56 7.03
C ILE A 137 -1.98 -23.51 8.09
N ALA A 138 -1.29 -24.55 7.66
CA ALA A 138 -0.72 -25.57 8.52
C ALA A 138 0.62 -25.95 7.89
N VAL A 139 1.61 -25.12 8.15
CA VAL A 139 2.97 -25.33 7.65
C VAL A 139 3.77 -26.03 8.75
N GLU A 140 4.54 -27.05 8.35
CA GLU A 140 5.42 -27.74 9.28
C GLU A 140 6.52 -26.81 9.77
N LYS A 141 6.90 -26.97 11.04
CA LYS A 141 8.02 -26.28 11.67
C LYS A 141 9.30 -26.44 10.84
N ALA A 142 10.11 -25.39 10.74
CA ALA A 142 11.42 -25.45 10.10
C ALA A 142 12.31 -26.53 10.73
N ALA A 143 13.09 -27.23 9.91
CA ALA A 143 14.02 -28.23 10.37
C ALA A 143 15.26 -27.59 11.03
N GLY A 144 15.87 -28.31 11.98
CA GLY A 144 17.11 -27.91 12.65
C GLY A 144 16.92 -27.34 14.06
N ALA A 145 18.03 -27.21 14.79
CA ALA A 145 18.02 -26.78 16.20
C ALA A 145 17.51 -25.35 16.41
N ASN A 146 17.56 -24.52 15.36
CA ASN A 146 17.06 -23.14 15.37
C ASN A 146 15.73 -22.99 14.62
N GLY A 147 15.06 -24.10 14.30
CA GLY A 147 13.73 -24.09 13.71
C GLY A 147 12.68 -23.75 14.76
N PHE A 148 11.80 -22.80 14.45
CA PHE A 148 10.69 -22.38 15.32
C PHE A 148 9.42 -22.16 14.52
N THR A 149 8.28 -22.34 15.17
CA THR A 149 6.98 -21.90 14.66
C THR A 149 6.79 -20.40 14.90
N VAL A 150 5.85 -19.78 14.18
CA VAL A 150 5.51 -18.36 14.35
C VAL A 150 5.06 -18.08 15.78
N ALA A 151 4.24 -18.95 16.38
CA ALA A 151 3.84 -18.83 17.77
C ALA A 151 5.00 -18.97 18.76
N GLU A 152 5.93 -19.90 18.51
CA GLU A 152 7.12 -20.08 19.36
C GLU A 152 8.04 -18.86 19.33
N LEU A 153 8.19 -18.21 18.17
CA LEU A 153 8.99 -16.99 18.03
C LEU A 153 8.39 -15.84 18.82
N HIS A 154 7.08 -15.64 18.75
CA HIS A 154 6.38 -14.64 19.56
C HIS A 154 6.44 -14.95 21.06
N GLY A 155 6.25 -16.22 21.44
CA GLY A 155 6.26 -16.63 22.84
C GLY A 155 7.65 -16.64 23.49
N ASN A 156 8.71 -16.90 22.71
CA ASN A 156 10.09 -16.97 23.19
C ASN A 156 10.95 -15.76 22.78
N ARG A 157 10.34 -14.67 22.28
CA ARG A 157 11.05 -13.47 21.80
C ARG A 157 12.10 -12.93 22.76
N GLU A 158 11.85 -12.98 24.06
CA GLU A 158 12.82 -12.55 25.08
C GLU A 158 14.10 -13.38 25.10
N LYS A 159 14.01 -14.68 24.82
CA LYS A 159 15.15 -15.61 24.81
C LYS A 159 15.84 -15.68 23.45
N LEU A 160 15.13 -15.26 22.40
CA LEU A 160 15.56 -15.36 21.01
C LEU A 160 15.99 -14.01 20.42
N ASP A 161 15.84 -12.90 21.15
CA ASP A 161 16.33 -11.60 20.73
C ASP A 161 17.83 -11.62 20.42
N GLY A 162 18.18 -11.11 19.23
CA GLY A 162 19.53 -11.11 18.69
C GLY A 162 20.03 -12.48 18.19
N LYS A 163 19.21 -13.54 18.25
CA LYS A 163 19.60 -14.87 17.77
C LYS A 163 19.14 -15.11 16.34
N THR A 164 19.97 -15.87 15.62
CA THR A 164 19.58 -16.41 14.31
C THR A 164 18.58 -17.53 14.50
N ILE A 165 17.42 -17.39 13.87
CA ILE A 165 16.33 -18.37 13.87
C ILE A 165 16.02 -18.79 12.44
N SER A 166 15.33 -19.92 12.31
CA SER A 166 14.75 -20.39 11.06
C SER A 166 13.26 -20.63 11.24
N VAL A 167 12.46 -20.17 10.29
CA VAL A 167 10.99 -20.31 10.29
C VAL A 167 10.52 -20.75 8.91
N ARG A 168 9.63 -21.73 8.86
CA ARG A 168 9.01 -22.20 7.62
C ARG A 168 7.54 -21.81 7.66
N ALA A 169 7.12 -21.01 6.69
CA ALA A 169 5.80 -20.40 6.73
C ALA A 169 5.34 -20.00 5.32
N LYS A 170 4.02 -19.85 5.17
CA LYS A 170 3.40 -19.33 3.95
C LYS A 170 3.53 -17.81 3.94
N VAL A 171 3.99 -17.25 2.82
CA VAL A 171 4.02 -15.81 2.58
C VAL A 171 2.59 -15.33 2.38
N THR A 172 2.09 -14.51 3.30
CA THR A 172 0.74 -13.95 3.24
C THR A 172 0.71 -12.53 2.69
N LYS A 173 1.85 -11.82 2.75
CA LYS A 173 2.00 -10.48 2.17
C LYS A 173 3.46 -10.20 1.84
N VAL A 174 3.68 -9.42 0.77
CA VAL A 174 4.99 -8.96 0.32
C VAL A 174 4.90 -7.46 0.04
N SER A 175 5.79 -6.68 0.64
CA SER A 175 5.93 -5.24 0.40
C SER A 175 7.39 -4.93 0.08
N ALA A 176 7.70 -4.66 -1.18
CA ALA A 176 9.08 -4.42 -1.62
C ALA A 176 9.52 -2.97 -1.44
N GLY A 177 10.82 -2.73 -1.28
CA GLY A 177 11.41 -1.38 -1.37
C GLY A 177 11.16 -0.45 -0.18
N ILE A 178 10.60 -0.92 0.93
CA ILE A 178 10.38 -0.12 2.14
C ILE A 178 11.68 -0.05 2.95
N MET A 179 12.19 1.18 3.15
CA MET A 179 13.48 1.43 3.82
C MET A 179 14.66 0.69 3.17
N GLY A 180 14.59 0.47 1.85
CA GLY A 180 15.63 -0.25 1.10
C GLY A 180 15.62 -1.77 1.32
N LYS A 181 14.54 -2.34 1.88
CA LYS A 181 14.34 -3.78 2.09
C LYS A 181 12.95 -4.22 1.65
N ASN A 182 12.77 -5.52 1.48
CA ASN A 182 11.47 -6.13 1.29
C ASN A 182 10.93 -6.61 2.64
N TRP A 183 9.62 -6.46 2.83
CA TRP A 183 8.91 -6.80 4.06
C TRP A 183 7.91 -7.89 3.75
N LEU A 184 8.02 -9.00 4.46
CA LEU A 184 7.18 -10.17 4.30
C LEU A 184 6.33 -10.34 5.55
N HIS A 185 5.07 -10.70 5.36
CA HIS A 185 4.26 -11.29 6.41
C HIS A 185 4.17 -12.80 6.17
N LEU A 186 4.43 -13.56 7.23
CA LEU A 186 4.52 -15.01 7.20
C LEU A 186 3.56 -15.61 8.21
N GLN A 187 2.89 -16.69 7.81
CA GLN A 187 2.00 -17.45 8.68
C GLN A 187 2.24 -18.95 8.51
N ASP A 188 2.29 -19.68 9.62
CA ASP A 188 2.41 -21.14 9.65
C ASP A 188 1.16 -21.84 10.22
N GLY A 189 0.23 -21.07 10.79
CA GLY A 189 -0.99 -21.56 11.43
C GLY A 189 -0.90 -21.87 12.92
N SER A 190 0.27 -21.72 13.53
CA SER A 190 0.48 -22.05 14.94
C SER A 190 0.00 -20.97 15.92
N GLY A 191 -0.12 -19.71 15.46
CA GLY A 191 -0.43 -18.56 16.30
C GLY A 191 -1.91 -18.16 16.36
N ASP A 192 -2.19 -17.17 17.21
CA ASP A 192 -3.54 -16.71 17.53
C ASP A 192 -3.80 -15.34 16.90
N SER A 193 -4.86 -15.24 16.08
CA SER A 193 -5.24 -13.98 15.43
C SER A 193 -5.73 -12.93 16.41
N ALA A 194 -6.38 -13.33 17.51
CA ALA A 194 -6.86 -12.41 18.54
C ALA A 194 -5.70 -11.76 19.32
N LYS A 195 -4.54 -12.41 19.35
CA LYS A 195 -3.32 -11.93 20.03
C LYS A 195 -2.28 -11.36 19.09
N GLY A 196 -2.53 -11.36 17.78
CA GLY A 196 -1.56 -10.94 16.77
C GLY A 196 -0.37 -11.89 16.59
N SER A 197 -0.32 -13.04 17.28
CA SER A 197 0.81 -13.97 17.23
C SER A 197 0.75 -14.98 16.08
N HIS A 198 -0.30 -14.92 15.26
CA HIS A 198 -0.45 -15.69 14.02
C HIS A 198 0.44 -15.21 12.87
N ASP A 199 0.95 -13.99 12.95
CA ASP A 199 1.67 -13.31 11.88
C ASP A 199 3.08 -12.96 12.31
N LEU A 200 4.06 -13.22 11.44
CA LEU A 200 5.45 -12.85 11.65
C LEU A 200 5.90 -11.91 10.54
N THR A 201 6.35 -10.72 10.93
CA THR A 201 6.98 -9.78 10.01
C THR A 201 8.46 -10.13 9.84
N VAL A 202 8.93 -10.12 8.60
CA VAL A 202 10.32 -10.38 8.24
C VAL A 202 10.82 -9.33 7.25
N THR A 203 12.02 -8.81 7.46
CA THR A 203 12.72 -8.00 6.45
C THR A 203 13.75 -8.84 5.71
N THR A 204 13.86 -8.70 4.40
CA THR A 204 14.75 -9.47 3.53
C THR A 204 15.15 -8.66 2.30
N GLN A 205 16.18 -9.10 1.57
CA GLN A 205 16.49 -8.62 0.22
C GLN A 205 15.87 -9.50 -0.87
N ASP A 206 15.40 -10.70 -0.51
CA ASP A 206 14.75 -11.62 -1.42
C ASP A 206 13.29 -11.20 -1.66
N LEU A 207 12.71 -11.65 -2.77
CA LEU A 207 11.33 -11.34 -3.13
C LEU A 207 10.56 -12.63 -3.48
N PRO A 208 10.19 -13.45 -2.48
CA PRO A 208 9.40 -14.66 -2.70
C PRO A 208 7.99 -14.32 -3.18
N ALA A 209 7.32 -15.29 -3.80
CA ALA A 209 5.96 -15.09 -4.31
C ALA A 209 4.91 -15.09 -3.18
N LEU A 210 3.82 -14.34 -3.37
CA LEU A 210 2.70 -14.38 -2.44
C LEU A 210 2.03 -15.76 -2.46
N GLY A 211 1.74 -16.32 -1.30
CA GLY A 211 1.17 -17.65 -1.13
C GLY A 211 2.19 -18.79 -1.12
N GLU A 212 3.46 -18.51 -1.35
CA GLU A 212 4.53 -19.49 -1.37
C GLU A 212 4.91 -19.94 0.05
N VAL A 213 5.22 -21.23 0.24
CA VAL A 213 5.80 -21.74 1.49
C VAL A 213 7.31 -21.70 1.38
N VAL A 214 7.94 -20.88 2.22
CA VAL A 214 9.39 -20.68 2.23
C VAL A 214 9.97 -20.93 3.62
N THR A 215 11.24 -21.28 3.66
CA THR A 215 12.03 -21.32 4.90
C THR A 215 12.90 -20.07 4.94
N ILE A 216 12.72 -19.25 5.97
CA ILE A 216 13.49 -18.02 6.16
C ILE A 216 14.39 -18.13 7.38
N THR A 217 15.66 -17.80 7.18
CA THR A 217 16.65 -17.73 8.25
C THR A 217 17.09 -16.29 8.44
N GLY A 218 16.98 -15.77 9.67
CA GLY A 218 17.34 -14.38 9.97
C GLY A 218 17.46 -14.14 11.47
N THR A 219 17.69 -12.89 11.88
CA THR A 219 17.88 -12.55 13.29
C THR A 219 16.58 -12.09 13.91
N LEU A 220 16.08 -12.78 14.95
CA LEU A 220 14.89 -12.32 15.66
C LEU A 220 15.23 -11.11 16.52
N ARG A 221 14.37 -10.10 16.49
CA ARG A 221 14.44 -8.92 17.34
C ARG A 221 13.11 -8.71 18.03
N LYS A 222 13.18 -8.37 19.32
CA LYS A 222 12.01 -7.98 20.09
C LYS A 222 11.88 -6.46 20.20
N ASP A 223 10.66 -5.98 20.41
CA ASP A 223 10.34 -4.58 20.70
C ASP A 223 10.98 -3.59 19.71
N LYS A 224 11.03 -3.98 18.43
CA LYS A 224 11.71 -3.22 17.40
C LYS A 224 10.84 -2.04 16.98
N ASP A 225 11.41 -0.85 17.07
CA ASP A 225 10.79 0.40 16.64
C ASP A 225 11.56 0.97 15.45
N PHE A 226 10.86 1.16 14.32
CA PHE A 226 11.38 1.80 13.13
C PHE A 226 10.98 3.29 13.04
N GLY A 227 10.30 3.82 14.06
CA GLY A 227 9.76 5.18 14.09
C GLY A 227 8.43 5.28 13.36
N GLY A 228 7.77 6.45 13.44
CA GLY A 228 6.54 6.73 12.67
C GLY A 228 5.33 5.83 12.98
N GLY A 229 5.36 5.08 14.09
CA GLY A 229 4.30 4.14 14.47
C GLY A 229 4.57 2.68 14.11
N TYR A 230 5.68 2.38 13.43
CA TYR A 230 6.07 1.02 13.05
C TYR A 230 6.82 0.33 14.19
N ARG A 231 6.06 -0.26 15.11
CA ARG A 231 6.57 -1.06 16.23
C ARG A 231 6.16 -2.50 16.10
N TYR A 232 7.11 -3.39 16.36
CA TYR A 232 6.93 -4.84 16.26
C TYR A 232 7.41 -5.49 17.56
N ASP A 233 6.52 -6.20 18.24
CA ASP A 233 6.85 -7.00 19.42
C ASP A 233 7.89 -8.08 19.07
N ALA A 234 7.79 -8.67 17.88
CA ALA A 234 8.75 -9.60 17.32
C ALA A 234 8.85 -9.39 15.80
N ILE A 235 10.08 -9.30 15.29
CA ILE A 235 10.39 -9.18 13.87
C ILE A 235 11.65 -9.98 13.55
N VAL A 236 11.73 -10.58 12.36
CA VAL A 236 12.99 -11.16 11.86
C VAL A 236 13.66 -10.16 10.94
N GLU A 237 14.88 -9.76 11.28
CA GLU A 237 15.70 -8.88 10.45
C GLU A 237 16.63 -9.69 9.55
N ASP A 238 16.85 -9.17 8.34
CA ASP A 238 17.82 -9.68 7.36
C ASP A 238 17.64 -11.18 7.05
N GLY A 239 16.37 -11.56 6.87
CA GLY A 239 15.98 -12.91 6.48
C GLY A 239 16.53 -13.30 5.11
N THR A 240 17.06 -14.50 5.00
CA THR A 240 17.42 -15.14 3.73
C THR A 240 16.38 -16.21 3.41
N VAL A 241 15.82 -16.15 2.21
CA VAL A 241 14.79 -17.08 1.74
C VAL A 241 15.44 -18.35 1.17
N SER A 242 14.88 -19.51 1.51
CA SER A 242 15.25 -20.82 0.99
C SER A 242 14.00 -21.68 0.77
N HIS A 243 14.09 -22.65 -0.15
CA HIS A 243 12.98 -23.55 -0.52
C HIS A 243 13.23 -24.97 -0.01
#